data_AF-A0A670XM01-F1
#
_entry.id   AF-A0A670XM01-F1
#
_cell.length_a   1.000
_cell.length_b   1.000
_cell.length_c   1.000
_cell.angle_alpha   90.00
_cell.angle_beta   90.00
_cell.angle_gamma   90.00
#
_symmetry.space_group_name_H-M   'P 1'
#
loop_
_entity.id
_entity.type
_entity.pdbx_description
1 polymer ?
#
loop_
_entity_poly.entity_id
_entity_poly.type
_entity_poly.pdbx_seq_one_letter_code
_entity_poly.pdbx_strand_id
1 'polypeptide(L)'
;MYFHHPSSGFHCSGVQLIEREEEVCIFYEKINIQEMMSRNGDIEINVMDEKIRYLKLKMIEKKRQIELHVKMLPTKRTLDADLVVLQIQFSQCKDKIKSLEKQFTDPDRENRVRALPGKDPSIQELFKKIEELEINLTRKEEKLLEKEFIYEQVSRMMEKISVKAENGKEETLILAKKMNMLQEKIKSTTQKIMALIAELSMQQAFAIKLQQEMRDKEQTILCIVSRLEKGLPPPREIEQDWLRVLRDEKMHAIASEALEEEQAALPTAVHTTAEQRPNAYIPDDENVLPLPRPYGSLVPFKPSEPSANMRHIRKPIVKPIEI
;
A
#
# COMPACT_ATOMS: atom_id res chain seq x y z
N MET A 1 49.41 -116.78 -82.49
CA MET A 1 49.09 -116.87 -81.06
C MET A 1 49.57 -115.60 -80.36
N TYR A 2 48.96 -114.45 -80.67
CA TYR A 2 49.21 -113.18 -79.96
C TYR A 2 47.97 -112.31 -80.16
N PHE A 3 47.00 -112.44 -79.27
CA PHE A 3 45.99 -111.41 -79.09
C PHE A 3 46.42 -110.57 -77.89
N HIS A 4 46.99 -109.41 -78.20
CA HIS A 4 47.07 -108.27 -77.29
C HIS A 4 45.66 -107.72 -77.11
N HIS A 5 45.16 -107.71 -75.87
CA HIS A 5 44.08 -106.80 -75.48
C HIS A 5 44.72 -105.55 -74.86
N PRO A 6 44.51 -104.35 -75.45
CA PRO A 6 44.95 -103.08 -74.89
C PRO A 6 43.76 -102.36 -74.25
N SER A 7 43.75 -102.21 -72.93
CA SER A 7 42.72 -101.42 -72.23
C SER A 7 43.17 -100.88 -70.87
N SER A 8 44.44 -100.46 -70.73
CA SER A 8 44.97 -99.91 -69.48
C SER A 8 45.58 -98.50 -69.59
N GLY A 9 45.89 -98.01 -70.79
CA GLY A 9 46.61 -96.74 -70.98
C GLY A 9 45.86 -95.49 -70.50
N PHE A 10 44.53 -95.44 -70.69
CA PHE A 10 43.71 -94.32 -70.22
C PHE A 10 43.56 -94.27 -68.69
N HIS A 11 43.78 -95.39 -68.00
CA HIS A 11 43.74 -95.41 -66.54
C HIS A 11 45.07 -94.95 -65.93
N CYS A 12 46.20 -95.27 -66.56
CA CYS A 12 47.51 -94.85 -66.04
C CYS A 12 47.74 -93.32 -66.09
N SER A 13 47.30 -92.62 -67.15
CA SER A 13 47.43 -91.16 -67.23
C SER A 13 46.49 -90.41 -66.28
N GLY A 14 45.29 -90.95 -66.04
CA GLY A 14 44.34 -90.37 -65.08
C GLY A 14 44.81 -90.52 -63.64
N VAL A 15 45.37 -91.68 -63.28
CA VAL A 15 45.95 -91.93 -61.95
C VAL A 15 47.12 -90.97 -61.66
N GLN A 16 48.04 -90.76 -62.59
CA GLN A 16 49.14 -89.80 -62.41
C GLN A 16 48.68 -88.34 -62.27
N LEU A 17 47.57 -87.97 -62.91
CA LEU A 17 47.00 -86.62 -62.77
C LEU A 17 46.38 -86.43 -61.39
N ILE A 18 45.67 -87.44 -60.87
CA ILE A 18 45.10 -87.45 -59.52
C ILE A 18 46.22 -87.37 -58.47
N GLU A 19 47.28 -88.18 -58.59
CA GLU A 19 48.44 -88.12 -57.69
C GLU A 19 49.08 -86.72 -57.68
N ARG A 20 49.21 -86.08 -58.85
CA ARG A 20 49.72 -84.70 -58.97
C ARG A 20 48.79 -83.67 -58.34
N GLU A 21 47.48 -83.84 -58.48
CA GLU A 21 46.47 -82.97 -57.88
C GLU A 21 46.44 -83.11 -56.35
N GLU A 22 46.60 -84.34 -55.84
CA GLU A 22 46.77 -84.63 -54.41
C GLU A 22 48.08 -84.04 -53.86
N GLU A 23 49.21 -84.18 -54.57
CA GLU A 23 50.48 -83.55 -54.23
C GLU A 23 50.33 -82.02 -54.12
N VAL A 24 49.63 -81.40 -55.08
CA VAL A 24 49.34 -79.96 -55.08
C VAL A 24 48.45 -79.58 -53.90
N CYS A 25 47.41 -80.36 -53.58
CA CYS A 25 46.57 -80.12 -52.40
C CYS A 25 47.39 -80.17 -51.10
N ILE A 26 48.26 -81.17 -50.96
CA ILE A 26 49.16 -81.31 -49.80
C ILE A 26 50.12 -80.10 -49.72
N PHE A 27 50.65 -79.63 -50.84
CA PHE A 27 51.50 -78.44 -50.84
C PHE A 27 50.74 -77.18 -50.46
N TYR A 28 49.51 -76.98 -50.92
CA TYR A 28 48.68 -75.85 -50.49
C TYR A 28 48.40 -75.90 -48.99
N GLU A 29 48.08 -77.07 -48.44
CA GLU A 29 47.85 -77.21 -47.00
C GLU A 29 49.13 -76.94 -46.20
N LYS A 30 50.30 -77.43 -46.64
CA LYS A 30 51.59 -77.10 -46.04
C LYS A 30 51.91 -75.61 -46.09
N ILE A 31 51.69 -74.96 -47.23
CA ILE A 31 51.88 -73.51 -47.40
C ILE A 31 50.94 -72.76 -46.45
N ASN A 32 49.67 -73.15 -46.39
CA ASN A 32 48.69 -72.51 -45.52
C ASN A 32 49.06 -72.66 -44.03
N ILE A 33 49.47 -73.86 -43.59
CA ILE A 33 49.95 -74.09 -42.22
C ILE A 33 51.19 -73.22 -41.93
N GLN A 34 52.16 -73.19 -42.85
CA GLN A 34 53.37 -72.39 -42.68
C GLN A 34 53.06 -70.89 -42.65
N GLU A 35 52.12 -70.42 -43.48
CA GLU A 35 51.69 -69.03 -43.49
C GLU A 35 50.95 -68.66 -42.20
N MET A 36 50.07 -69.54 -41.69
CA MET A 36 49.43 -69.34 -40.38
C MET A 36 50.46 -69.31 -39.24
N MET A 37 51.46 -70.19 -39.25
CA MET A 37 52.55 -70.17 -38.28
C MET A 37 53.38 -68.89 -38.37
N SER A 38 53.69 -68.42 -39.58
CA SER A 38 54.42 -67.16 -39.79
C SER A 38 53.63 -65.97 -39.24
N ARG A 39 52.33 -65.87 -39.57
CA ARG A 39 51.46 -64.81 -39.06
C ARG A 39 51.36 -64.83 -37.54
N ASN A 40 51.23 -66.01 -36.93
CA ASN A 40 51.20 -66.11 -35.47
C ASN A 40 52.55 -65.68 -34.85
N GLY A 41 53.67 -66.08 -35.46
CA GLY A 41 55.00 -65.63 -35.07
C GLY A 41 55.15 -64.10 -35.15
N ASP A 42 54.67 -63.48 -36.23
CA ASP A 42 54.71 -62.03 -36.40
C ASP A 42 53.88 -61.30 -35.31
N ILE A 43 52.72 -61.85 -34.93
CA ILE A 43 51.90 -61.30 -33.84
C ILE A 43 52.65 -61.41 -32.51
N GLU A 44 53.24 -62.56 -32.19
CA GLU A 44 54.01 -62.76 -30.96
C GLU A 44 55.23 -61.83 -30.89
N ILE A 45 55.94 -61.65 -32.00
CA ILE A 45 57.05 -60.68 -32.11
C ILE A 45 56.55 -59.26 -31.83
N ASN A 46 55.44 -58.85 -32.44
CA ASN A 46 54.86 -57.53 -32.21
C ASN A 46 54.48 -57.30 -30.75
N VAL A 47 53.87 -58.30 -30.09
CA VAL A 47 53.54 -58.23 -28.65
C VAL A 47 54.81 -58.08 -27.80
N MET A 48 55.88 -58.81 -28.14
CA MET A 48 57.16 -58.69 -27.42
C MET A 48 57.82 -57.33 -27.67
N ASP A 49 57.78 -56.79 -28.88
CA ASP A 49 58.28 -55.46 -29.21
C ASP A 49 57.52 -54.35 -28.47
N GLU A 50 56.20 -54.46 -28.36
CA GLU A 50 55.39 -53.55 -27.54
C GLU A 50 55.78 -53.63 -26.06
N LYS A 51 56.01 -54.84 -25.53
CA LYS A 51 56.48 -55.03 -24.15
C LYS A 51 57.86 -54.42 -23.94
N ILE A 52 58.78 -54.58 -24.89
CA ILE A 52 60.11 -53.94 -24.86
C ILE A 52 59.96 -52.41 -24.86
N ARG A 53 59.10 -51.86 -25.72
CA ARG A 53 58.84 -50.41 -25.80
C ARG A 53 58.28 -49.88 -24.48
N TYR A 54 57.32 -50.59 -23.88
CA TYR A 54 56.74 -50.25 -22.60
C TYR A 54 57.78 -50.26 -21.46
N LEU A 55 58.62 -51.30 -21.41
CA LEU A 55 59.69 -51.39 -20.41
C LEU A 55 60.73 -50.27 -20.58
N LYS A 56 61.09 -49.91 -21.82
CA LYS A 56 61.97 -48.77 -22.11
C LYS A 56 61.37 -47.45 -21.59
N LEU A 57 60.07 -47.23 -21.82
CA LEU A 57 59.35 -46.06 -21.30
C LEU A 57 59.36 -46.01 -19.78
N LYS A 58 59.10 -47.15 -19.10
CA LYS A 58 59.21 -47.26 -17.64
C LYS A 58 60.61 -46.95 -17.13
N MET A 59 61.65 -47.44 -17.82
CA MET A 59 63.03 -47.17 -17.44
C MET A 59 63.34 -45.67 -17.53
N ILE A 60 62.92 -45.00 -18.61
CA ILE A 60 63.12 -43.55 -18.78
C ILE A 60 62.40 -42.77 -17.68
N GLU A 61 61.14 -43.10 -17.38
CA GLU A 61 60.39 -42.43 -16.31
C GLU A 61 61.04 -42.64 -14.94
N LYS A 62 61.55 -43.84 -14.65
CA LYS A 62 62.27 -44.09 -13.40
C LYS A 62 63.58 -43.32 -13.32
N LYS A 63 64.33 -43.21 -14.42
CA LYS A 63 65.53 -42.34 -14.48
C LYS A 63 65.18 -40.88 -14.20
N ARG A 64 64.12 -40.36 -14.83
CA ARG A 64 63.62 -39.00 -14.60
C ARG A 64 63.24 -38.77 -13.13
N GLN A 65 62.57 -39.73 -12.48
CA GLN A 65 62.24 -39.66 -11.05
C GLN A 65 63.49 -39.60 -10.18
N ILE A 66 64.50 -40.42 -10.47
CA ILE A 66 65.78 -40.41 -9.75
C ILE A 66 66.46 -39.04 -9.88
N GLU A 67 66.56 -38.50 -11.10
CA GLU A 67 67.16 -37.18 -11.34
C GLU A 67 66.45 -36.07 -10.58
N LEU A 68 65.11 -36.09 -10.54
CA LEU A 68 64.33 -35.15 -9.75
C LEU A 68 64.63 -35.28 -8.26
N HIS A 69 64.64 -36.50 -7.71
CA HIS A 69 64.96 -36.71 -6.29
C HIS A 69 66.39 -36.26 -5.95
N VAL A 70 67.35 -36.49 -6.84
CA VAL A 70 68.73 -36.00 -6.67
C VAL A 70 68.78 -34.47 -6.65
N LYS A 71 68.02 -33.78 -7.51
CA LYS A 71 67.91 -32.31 -7.50
C LYS A 71 67.22 -31.76 -6.25
N MET A 72 66.29 -32.50 -5.65
CA MET A 72 65.62 -32.13 -4.40
C MET A 72 66.42 -32.47 -3.14
N LEU A 73 67.47 -33.27 -3.24
CA LEU A 73 68.26 -33.71 -2.10
C LEU A 73 68.99 -32.56 -1.37
N PRO A 74 69.60 -31.56 -2.06
CA PRO A 74 70.28 -30.46 -1.41
C PRO A 74 69.34 -29.58 -0.60
N THR A 75 68.15 -29.25 -1.12
CA THR A 75 67.16 -28.44 -0.40
C THR A 75 66.64 -29.16 0.83
N LYS A 76 66.45 -30.49 0.75
CA LYS A 76 66.10 -31.31 1.91
C LYS A 76 67.20 -31.28 2.97
N ARG A 77 68.48 -31.36 2.57
CA ARG A 77 69.63 -31.27 3.48
C ARG A 77 69.77 -29.90 4.15
N THR A 78 69.51 -28.81 3.43
CA THR A 78 69.55 -27.45 4.02
C THR A 78 68.43 -27.29 5.04
N LEU A 79 67.21 -27.74 4.72
CA LEU A 79 66.08 -27.70 5.65
C LEU A 79 66.32 -28.55 6.90
N ASP A 80 66.91 -29.75 6.74
CA ASP A 80 67.29 -30.59 7.88
C ASP A 80 68.33 -29.89 8.78
N ALA A 81 69.30 -29.17 8.20
CA ALA A 81 70.29 -28.40 8.96
C ALA A 81 69.64 -27.22 9.71
N ASP A 82 68.75 -26.48 9.05
CA ASP A 82 68.03 -25.36 9.67
C ASP A 82 67.14 -25.84 10.82
N LEU A 83 66.50 -27.00 10.67
CA LEU A 83 65.70 -27.63 11.73
C LEU A 83 66.56 -27.93 12.97
N VAL A 84 67.75 -28.51 12.77
CA VAL A 84 68.67 -28.79 13.87
C VAL A 84 69.10 -27.50 14.57
N VAL A 85 69.44 -26.45 13.81
CA VAL A 85 69.81 -25.14 14.37
C VAL A 85 68.65 -24.56 15.20
N LEU A 86 67.43 -24.59 14.65
CA LEU A 86 66.25 -24.05 15.33
C LEU A 86 65.93 -24.85 16.61
N GLN A 87 66.09 -26.17 16.58
CA GLN A 87 65.92 -27.03 17.76
C GLN A 87 66.92 -26.69 18.87
N ILE A 88 68.18 -26.40 18.50
CA ILE A 88 69.22 -25.95 19.45
C ILE A 88 68.88 -24.57 20.01
N GLN A 89 68.46 -23.62 19.18
CA GLN A 89 68.06 -22.29 19.65
C GLN A 89 66.86 -22.37 20.59
N PHE A 90 65.88 -23.23 20.28
CA PHE A 90 64.72 -23.45 21.13
C PHE A 90 65.11 -24.03 22.49
N SER A 91 66.00 -25.03 22.54
CA SER A 91 66.47 -25.57 23.82
C SER A 91 67.24 -24.53 24.63
N GLN A 92 68.10 -23.73 24.00
CA GLN A 92 68.81 -22.62 24.65
C GLN A 92 67.83 -21.59 25.24
N CYS A 93 66.82 -21.19 24.48
CA CYS A 93 65.77 -20.27 24.97
C CYS A 93 65.01 -20.88 26.16
N LYS A 94 64.64 -22.16 26.08
CA LYS A 94 63.95 -22.87 27.16
C LYS A 94 64.79 -22.92 28.43
N ASP A 95 66.09 -23.21 28.31
CA ASP A 95 67.00 -23.24 29.45
C ASP A 95 67.22 -21.84 30.02
N LYS A 96 67.26 -20.80 29.17
CA LYS A 96 67.31 -19.41 29.61
C LYS A 96 66.06 -19.02 30.39
N ILE A 97 64.86 -19.38 29.90
CA ILE A 97 63.59 -19.14 30.60
C ILE A 97 63.60 -19.84 31.95
N LYS A 98 63.92 -21.14 32.02
CA LYS A 98 64.02 -21.86 33.29
C LYS A 98 65.03 -21.22 34.25
N SER A 99 66.16 -20.77 33.73
CA SER A 99 67.16 -20.08 34.55
C SER A 99 66.56 -18.81 35.14
N LEU A 100 65.90 -17.98 34.32
CA LEU A 100 65.23 -16.75 34.73
C LEU A 100 64.09 -17.02 35.70
N GLU A 101 63.25 -18.01 35.44
CA GLU A 101 62.19 -18.45 36.36
C GLU A 101 62.77 -18.80 37.72
N LYS A 102 63.84 -19.60 37.79
CA LYS A 102 64.53 -19.88 39.05
C LYS A 102 65.03 -18.59 39.71
N GLN A 103 65.62 -17.68 38.93
CA GLN A 103 66.04 -16.37 39.44
C GLN A 103 64.87 -15.56 40.02
N PHE A 104 63.70 -15.64 39.38
CA PHE A 104 62.50 -14.93 39.81
C PHE A 104 61.75 -15.63 40.92
N THR A 105 61.85 -16.95 41.08
CA THR A 105 61.15 -17.69 42.14
C THR A 105 61.92 -17.71 43.45
N ASP A 106 63.25 -17.53 43.42
CA ASP A 106 64.09 -17.44 44.62
C ASP A 106 63.69 -16.21 45.47
N PRO A 107 63.13 -16.40 46.68
CA PRO A 107 62.72 -15.30 47.56
C PRO A 107 63.89 -14.59 48.25
N ASP A 108 65.07 -15.22 48.35
CA ASP A 108 66.25 -14.68 49.05
C ASP A 108 67.08 -13.67 48.23
N ARG A 109 66.63 -13.27 47.04
CA ARG A 109 67.36 -12.28 46.22
C ARG A 109 67.15 -10.87 46.76
N GLU A 110 68.27 -10.17 47.01
CA GLU A 110 68.33 -8.80 47.57
C GLU A 110 67.44 -7.77 46.86
N ASN A 111 67.21 -7.91 45.55
CA ASN A 111 66.39 -6.97 44.76
C ASN A 111 64.90 -7.34 44.67
N ARG A 112 64.48 -8.49 45.21
CA ARG A 112 63.08 -8.98 45.14
C ARG A 112 62.30 -8.74 46.43
N VAL A 113 63.02 -8.66 47.56
CA VAL A 113 62.41 -8.36 48.86
C VAL A 113 62.40 -6.85 49.06
N ARG A 114 61.25 -6.23 48.87
CA ARG A 114 61.00 -4.90 49.41
C ARG A 114 60.58 -5.08 50.87
N ALA A 115 61.40 -4.65 51.81
CA ALA A 115 60.96 -4.46 53.19
C ALA A 115 59.87 -3.38 53.17
N LEU A 116 58.61 -3.79 53.21
CA LEU A 116 57.49 -2.86 53.27
C LEU A 116 57.50 -2.20 54.65
N PRO A 117 57.44 -0.86 54.73
CA PRO A 117 57.27 -0.20 56.01
C PRO A 117 55.86 -0.51 56.52
N GLY A 118 55.80 -1.22 57.64
CA GLY A 118 54.56 -1.61 58.30
C GLY A 118 54.88 -2.51 59.49
N LYS A 119 54.06 -2.43 60.54
CA LYS A 119 54.02 -3.47 61.57
C LYS A 119 52.92 -4.43 61.15
N ASP A 120 53.25 -5.72 61.07
CA ASP A 120 52.21 -6.73 60.93
C ASP A 120 51.32 -6.67 62.17
N PRO A 121 50.00 -6.46 62.02
CA PRO A 121 49.13 -6.34 63.16
C PRO A 121 49.15 -7.65 63.94
N SER A 122 49.26 -7.53 65.25
CA SER A 122 49.19 -8.71 66.12
C SER A 122 47.83 -9.38 65.94
N ILE A 123 47.76 -10.70 66.16
CA ILE A 123 46.51 -11.45 66.11
C ILE A 123 45.42 -10.78 66.97
N GLN A 124 45.82 -10.19 68.09
CA GLN A 124 44.93 -9.41 68.97
C GLN A 124 44.42 -8.11 68.35
N GLU A 125 45.22 -7.40 67.57
CA GLU A 125 44.81 -6.17 66.88
C GLU A 125 43.85 -6.49 65.73
N LEU A 126 44.07 -7.62 65.04
CA LEU A 126 43.15 -8.14 64.04
C LEU A 126 41.79 -8.51 64.66
N PHE A 127 41.78 -9.21 65.79
CA PHE A 127 40.53 -9.52 66.50
C PHE A 127 39.77 -8.27 66.92
N LYS A 128 40.45 -7.27 67.51
CA LYS A 128 39.82 -5.98 67.84
C LYS A 128 39.26 -5.29 66.60
N LYS A 129 39.95 -5.40 65.45
CA LYS A 129 39.48 -4.80 64.20
C LYS A 129 38.25 -5.53 63.65
N ILE A 130 38.22 -6.86 63.77
CA ILE A 130 37.06 -7.67 63.40
C ILE A 130 35.85 -7.28 64.26
N GLU A 131 36.01 -7.20 65.58
CA GLU A 131 34.94 -6.76 66.49
C GLU A 131 34.43 -5.35 66.14
N GLU A 132 35.33 -4.40 65.85
CA GLU A 132 34.95 -3.05 65.42
C GLU A 132 34.16 -3.07 64.10
N LEU A 133 34.56 -3.92 63.15
CA LEU A 133 33.87 -4.06 61.88
C LEU A 133 32.51 -4.74 62.04
N GLU A 134 32.39 -5.73 62.92
CA GLU A 134 31.12 -6.38 63.25
C GLU A 134 30.14 -5.39 63.88
N ILE A 135 30.58 -4.57 64.84
CA ILE A 135 29.75 -3.51 65.44
C ILE A 135 29.32 -2.47 64.37
N ASN A 136 30.23 -2.12 63.45
CA ASN A 136 29.89 -1.20 62.37
C ASN A 136 28.91 -1.83 61.37
N LEU A 137 28.99 -3.13 61.15
CA LEU A 137 28.09 -3.88 60.29
C LEU A 137 26.68 -3.92 60.90
N THR A 138 26.54 -4.32 62.16
CA THR A 138 25.24 -4.35 62.85
C THR A 138 24.59 -2.97 62.89
N ARG A 139 25.37 -1.90 63.15
CA ARG A 139 24.85 -0.52 63.10
C ARG A 139 24.37 -0.10 61.71
N LYS A 140 24.96 -0.62 60.64
CA LYS A 140 24.50 -0.37 59.27
C LYS A 140 23.23 -1.17 58.95
N GLU A 141 23.13 -2.39 59.45
CA GLU A 141 21.93 -3.23 59.32
C GLU A 141 20.73 -2.61 60.04
N GLU A 142 20.91 -2.11 61.26
CA GLU A 142 19.85 -1.36 61.98
C GLU A 142 19.35 -0.15 61.17
N LYS A 143 20.27 0.66 60.65
CA LYS A 143 19.92 1.80 59.79
C LYS A 143 19.24 1.40 58.48
N LEU A 144 19.55 0.22 57.95
CA LEU A 144 18.90 -0.30 56.76
C LEU A 144 17.44 -0.65 57.08
N LEU A 145 17.20 -1.35 58.18
CA LEU A 145 15.85 -1.71 58.64
C LEU A 145 14.98 -0.47 58.90
N GLU A 146 15.55 0.58 59.51
CA GLU A 146 14.84 1.86 59.68
C GLU A 146 14.41 2.47 58.34
N LYS A 147 15.29 2.46 57.34
CA LYS A 147 14.99 2.97 56.01
C LYS A 147 13.96 2.13 55.28
N GLU A 148 14.02 0.80 55.40
CA GLU A 148 13.04 -0.11 54.83
C GLU A 148 11.65 0.12 55.42
N PHE A 149 11.56 0.33 56.74
CA PHE A 149 10.31 0.67 57.39
C PHE A 149 9.75 2.01 56.87
N ILE A 150 10.59 3.05 56.77
CA ILE A 150 10.15 4.35 56.22
C ILE A 150 9.68 4.19 54.77
N TYR A 151 10.41 3.41 53.97
CA TYR A 151 10.07 3.15 52.57
C TYR A 151 8.72 2.44 52.44
N GLU A 152 8.45 1.42 53.26
CA GLU A 152 7.16 0.72 53.28
C GLU A 152 6.02 1.68 53.63
N GLN A 153 6.23 2.54 54.63
CA GLN A 153 5.23 3.52 55.06
C GLN A 153 4.94 4.56 53.96
N VAL A 154 5.98 5.09 53.32
CA VAL A 154 5.84 6.03 52.20
C VAL A 154 5.14 5.37 51.02
N SER A 155 5.53 4.14 50.68
CA SER A 155 4.91 3.36 49.59
C SER A 155 3.42 3.14 49.84
N ARG A 156 3.05 2.76 51.07
CA ARG A 156 1.65 2.59 51.47
C ARG A 156 0.86 3.90 51.42
N MET A 157 1.47 5.02 51.81
CA MET A 157 0.84 6.34 51.70
C MET A 157 0.65 6.75 50.23
N MET A 158 1.65 6.51 49.40
CA MET A 158 1.62 6.78 47.96
C MET A 158 0.50 5.98 47.29
N GLU A 159 0.37 4.69 47.60
CA GLU A 159 -0.70 3.84 47.08
C GLU A 159 -2.09 4.38 47.47
N LYS A 160 -2.27 4.75 48.74
CA LYS A 160 -3.53 5.36 49.23
C LYS A 160 -3.87 6.65 48.49
N ILE A 161 -2.88 7.50 48.20
CA ILE A 161 -3.09 8.74 47.44
C ILE A 161 -3.42 8.42 45.99
N SER A 162 -2.72 7.46 45.38
CA SER A 162 -2.97 7.01 44.01
C SER A 162 -4.41 6.52 43.83
N VAL A 163 -4.89 5.63 44.72
CA VAL A 163 -6.27 5.14 44.70
C VAL A 163 -7.28 6.27 44.88
N LYS A 164 -7.03 7.23 45.78
CA LYS A 164 -7.90 8.41 45.94
C LYS A 164 -7.92 9.28 44.69
N ALA A 165 -6.77 9.50 44.05
CA ALA A 165 -6.68 10.26 42.82
C ALA A 165 -7.43 9.56 41.68
N GLU A 166 -7.31 8.24 41.55
CA GLU A 166 -8.02 7.45 40.54
C GLU A 166 -9.54 7.50 40.75
N ASN A 167 -10.01 7.31 41.98
CA ASN A 167 -11.44 7.43 42.30
C ASN A 167 -11.97 8.85 42.00
N GLY A 168 -11.19 9.89 42.28
CA GLY A 168 -11.56 11.27 41.99
C GLY A 168 -11.65 11.59 40.50
N LYS A 169 -10.90 10.89 39.63
CA LYS A 169 -10.96 11.11 38.17
C LYS A 169 -12.33 10.74 37.61
N GLU A 170 -12.90 9.61 38.01
CA GLU A 170 -14.20 9.17 37.50
C GLU A 170 -15.32 10.12 37.94
N GLU A 171 -15.34 10.52 39.22
CA GLU A 171 -16.31 11.51 39.72
C GLU A 171 -16.21 12.85 38.98
N THR A 172 -14.98 13.33 38.77
CA THR A 172 -14.71 14.58 38.03
C THR A 172 -15.16 14.47 36.57
N LEU A 173 -14.93 13.32 35.93
CA LEU A 173 -15.36 13.05 34.55
C LEU A 173 -16.88 13.02 34.42
N ILE A 174 -17.58 12.38 35.35
CA ILE A 174 -19.04 12.37 35.40
C ILE A 174 -19.57 13.80 35.58
N LEU A 175 -18.97 14.59 36.46
CA LEU A 175 -19.34 15.99 36.69
C LEU A 175 -19.13 16.84 35.43
N ALA A 176 -17.98 16.70 34.75
CA ALA A 176 -17.68 17.41 33.51
C ALA A 176 -18.67 17.07 32.39
N LYS A 177 -19.03 15.78 32.23
CA LYS A 177 -20.07 15.35 31.29
C LYS A 177 -21.42 16.01 31.60
N LYS A 178 -21.84 16.01 32.87
CA LYS A 178 -23.08 16.67 33.30
C LYS A 178 -23.06 18.17 33.01
N MET A 179 -21.94 18.84 33.28
CA MET A 179 -21.76 20.26 33.00
C MET A 179 -21.88 20.57 31.51
N ASN A 180 -21.24 19.77 30.64
CA ASN A 180 -21.35 19.94 29.19
C ASN A 180 -22.78 19.76 28.69
N MET A 181 -23.50 18.76 29.18
CA MET A 181 -24.93 18.58 28.83
C MET A 181 -25.78 19.78 29.26
N LEU A 182 -25.54 20.33 30.45
CA LEU A 182 -26.26 21.51 30.93
C LEU A 182 -25.91 22.74 30.06
N GLN A 183 -24.65 22.92 29.70
CA GLN A 183 -24.22 24.01 28.83
C GLN A 183 -24.87 23.91 27.44
N GLU A 184 -24.96 22.72 26.86
CA GLU A 184 -25.65 22.48 25.59
C GLU A 184 -27.14 22.81 25.70
N LYS A 185 -27.80 22.35 26.78
CA LYS A 185 -29.21 22.71 27.06
C LYS A 185 -29.38 24.23 27.16
N ILE A 186 -28.53 24.93 27.91
CA ILE A 186 -28.56 26.39 28.04
C ILE A 186 -28.39 27.07 26.69
N LYS A 187 -27.45 26.62 25.85
CA LYS A 187 -27.26 27.16 24.49
C LYS A 187 -28.52 26.97 23.65
N SER A 188 -29.11 25.76 23.69
CA SER A 188 -30.32 25.45 22.93
C SER A 188 -31.53 26.28 23.37
N THR A 189 -31.71 26.49 24.68
CA THR A 189 -32.81 27.30 25.21
C THR A 189 -32.57 28.78 24.93
N THR A 190 -31.34 29.26 25.03
CA THR A 190 -30.97 30.63 24.65
C THR A 190 -31.28 30.90 23.18
N GLN A 191 -30.98 29.95 22.29
CA GLN A 191 -31.32 30.07 20.87
C GLN A 191 -32.84 30.12 20.64
N LYS A 192 -33.62 29.30 21.34
CA LYS A 192 -35.09 29.36 21.30
C LYS A 192 -35.62 30.70 21.84
N ILE A 193 -35.05 31.21 22.93
CA ILE A 193 -35.41 32.51 23.49
C ILE A 193 -35.12 33.62 22.47
N MET A 194 -33.96 33.61 21.80
CA MET A 194 -33.64 34.58 20.76
C MET A 194 -34.63 34.53 19.59
N ALA A 195 -35.04 33.34 19.16
CA ALA A 195 -36.07 33.19 18.12
C ALA A 195 -37.41 33.79 18.56
N LEU A 196 -37.87 33.49 19.77
CA LEU A 196 -39.10 34.04 20.34
C LEU A 196 -39.03 35.57 20.53
N ILE A 197 -37.89 36.10 20.95
CA ILE A 197 -37.67 37.56 21.04
C ILE A 197 -37.78 38.20 19.65
N ALA A 198 -37.19 37.57 18.63
CA ALA A 198 -37.30 38.07 17.25
C ALA A 198 -38.75 38.03 16.75
N GLU A 199 -39.47 36.93 16.97
CA GLU A 199 -40.90 36.82 16.64
C GLU A 199 -41.73 37.89 17.35
N LEU A 200 -41.53 38.07 18.66
CA LEU A 200 -42.21 39.10 19.45
C LEU A 200 -41.89 40.50 18.92
N SER A 201 -40.62 40.80 18.61
CA SER A 201 -40.22 42.09 18.07
C SER A 201 -40.87 42.37 16.72
N MET A 202 -41.02 41.34 15.87
CA MET A 202 -41.73 41.44 14.60
C MET A 202 -43.21 41.75 14.82
N GLN A 203 -43.87 41.02 15.74
CA GLN A 203 -45.27 41.26 16.08
C GLN A 203 -45.50 42.64 16.70
N GLN A 204 -44.61 43.09 17.58
CA GLN A 204 -44.65 44.44 18.14
C GLN A 204 -44.51 45.51 17.03
N ALA A 205 -43.58 45.32 16.09
CA ALA A 205 -43.44 46.23 14.96
C ALA A 205 -44.70 46.24 14.07
N PHE A 206 -45.34 45.09 13.84
CA PHE A 206 -46.61 45.01 13.13
C PHE A 206 -47.74 45.73 13.87
N ALA A 207 -47.85 45.54 15.19
CA ALA A 207 -48.86 46.22 16.00
C ALA A 207 -48.69 47.74 15.96
N ILE A 208 -47.46 48.25 16.07
CA ILE A 208 -47.16 49.68 15.97
C ILE A 208 -47.53 50.22 14.58
N LYS A 209 -47.19 49.50 13.51
CA LYS A 209 -47.57 49.89 12.14
C LYS A 209 -49.08 49.96 11.97
N LEU A 210 -49.81 48.94 12.43
CA LEU A 210 -51.27 48.91 12.35
C LEU A 210 -51.90 50.04 13.16
N GLN A 211 -51.39 50.34 14.36
CA GLN A 211 -51.83 51.48 15.17
C GLN A 211 -51.57 52.82 14.47
N GLN A 212 -50.42 52.96 13.80
CA GLN A 212 -50.13 54.15 13.01
C GLN A 212 -51.10 54.29 11.84
N GLU A 213 -51.36 53.22 11.10
CA GLU A 213 -52.34 53.22 10.00
C GLU A 213 -53.76 53.55 10.48
N MET A 214 -54.19 53.04 11.65
CA MET A 214 -55.47 53.43 12.23
C MET A 214 -55.51 54.92 12.54
N ARG A 215 -54.48 55.47 13.21
CA ARG A 215 -54.42 56.90 13.52
C ARG A 215 -54.41 57.77 12.26
N ASP A 216 -53.64 57.37 11.24
CA ASP A 216 -53.57 58.11 9.97
C ASP A 216 -54.95 58.11 9.28
N LYS A 217 -55.66 56.98 9.28
CA LYS A 217 -57.03 56.88 8.75
C LYS A 217 -58.05 57.66 9.58
N GLU A 218 -57.95 57.65 10.90
CA GLU A 218 -58.81 58.46 11.77
C GLU A 218 -58.59 59.95 11.50
N GLN A 219 -57.33 60.39 11.35
CA GLN A 219 -57.01 61.77 10.99
C GLN A 219 -57.54 62.15 9.61
N THR A 220 -57.45 61.28 8.61
CA THR A 220 -58.00 61.56 7.28
C THR A 220 -59.52 61.69 7.35
N ILE A 221 -60.22 60.81 8.09
CA ILE A 221 -61.66 60.92 8.33
C ILE A 221 -62.02 62.23 9.03
N LEU A 222 -61.34 62.59 10.13
CA LEU A 222 -61.57 63.85 10.83
C LEU A 222 -61.36 65.07 9.93
N CYS A 223 -60.34 65.04 9.08
CA CYS A 223 -60.10 66.10 8.09
C CYS A 223 -61.25 66.20 7.07
N ILE A 224 -61.76 65.07 6.58
CA ILE A 224 -62.90 65.02 5.66
C ILE A 224 -64.15 65.56 6.34
N VAL A 225 -64.46 65.08 7.55
CA VAL A 225 -65.63 65.51 8.33
C VAL A 225 -65.59 67.01 8.60
N SER A 226 -64.46 67.55 9.08
CA SER A 226 -64.32 69.00 9.31
C SER A 226 -64.43 69.83 8.03
N ARG A 227 -63.95 69.33 6.89
CA ARG A 227 -64.14 69.99 5.58
C ARG A 227 -65.60 69.99 5.16
N LEU A 228 -66.28 68.86 5.34
CA LEU A 228 -67.69 68.69 5.01
C LEU A 228 -68.59 69.57 5.87
N GLU A 229 -68.32 69.67 7.18
CA GLU A 229 -68.99 70.61 8.10
C GLU A 229 -68.83 72.07 7.67
N LYS A 230 -67.69 72.42 7.07
CA LYS A 230 -67.41 73.75 6.51
C LYS A 230 -67.94 73.95 5.08
N GLY A 231 -68.61 72.96 4.50
CA GLY A 231 -69.12 72.98 3.13
C GLY A 231 -68.05 72.96 2.04
N LEU A 232 -66.81 72.57 2.39
CA LEU A 232 -65.69 72.47 1.46
C LEU A 232 -65.64 71.08 0.81
N PRO A 233 -65.21 70.96 -0.45
CA PRO A 233 -65.11 69.67 -1.13
C PRO A 233 -64.07 68.75 -0.45
N PRO A 234 -64.26 67.42 -0.51
CA PRO A 234 -63.28 66.45 -0.05
C PRO A 234 -61.88 66.69 -0.67
N PRO A 235 -60.79 66.23 -0.02
CA PRO A 235 -59.45 66.28 -0.60
C PRO A 235 -59.41 65.59 -1.98
N ARG A 236 -58.65 66.17 -2.93
CA ARG A 236 -58.56 65.70 -4.33
C ARG A 236 -58.17 64.22 -4.47
N GLU A 237 -57.33 63.71 -3.58
CA GLU A 237 -56.91 62.30 -3.58
C GLU A 237 -58.10 61.35 -3.32
N ILE A 238 -58.93 61.68 -2.33
CA ILE A 238 -60.14 60.90 -1.99
C ILE A 238 -61.20 61.02 -3.08
N GLU A 239 -61.34 62.20 -3.69
CA GLU A 239 -62.23 62.39 -4.84
C GLU A 239 -61.79 61.53 -6.04
N GLN A 240 -60.49 61.49 -6.33
CA GLN A 240 -59.94 60.65 -7.41
C GLN A 240 -60.11 59.16 -7.12
N ASP A 241 -59.93 58.72 -5.88
CA ASP A 241 -60.14 57.34 -5.47
C ASP A 241 -61.64 56.98 -5.53
N TRP A 242 -62.54 57.87 -5.12
CA TRP A 242 -63.98 57.69 -5.27
C TRP A 242 -64.40 57.58 -6.75
N LEU A 243 -63.88 58.45 -7.61
CA LEU A 243 -64.09 58.37 -9.05
C LEU A 243 -63.45 57.12 -9.68
N ARG A 244 -62.40 56.56 -9.08
CA ARG A 244 -61.85 55.26 -9.48
C ARG A 244 -62.83 54.15 -9.12
N VAL A 245 -63.32 54.11 -7.88
CA VAL A 245 -64.33 53.12 -7.43
C VAL A 245 -65.59 53.18 -8.29
N LEU A 246 -66.14 54.36 -8.57
CA LEU A 246 -67.31 54.51 -9.43
C LEU A 246 -67.07 54.04 -10.87
N ARG A 247 -65.86 54.27 -11.39
CA ARG A 247 -65.48 53.73 -12.71
C ARG A 247 -65.40 52.21 -12.66
N ASP A 248 -64.77 51.65 -11.63
CA ASP A 248 -64.62 50.21 -11.47
C ASP A 248 -65.98 49.52 -11.28
N GLU A 249 -66.87 50.08 -10.46
CA GLU A 249 -68.25 49.62 -10.29
C GLU A 249 -69.04 49.67 -11.60
N LYS A 250 -68.92 50.77 -12.36
CA LYS A 250 -69.54 50.88 -13.67
C LYS A 250 -68.99 49.86 -14.66
N MET A 251 -67.68 49.64 -14.67
CA MET A 251 -67.04 48.62 -15.50
C MET A 251 -67.48 47.21 -15.09
N HIS A 252 -67.62 46.94 -13.79
CA HIS A 252 -68.14 45.68 -13.27
C HIS A 252 -69.61 45.47 -13.63
N ALA A 253 -70.45 46.50 -13.57
CA ALA A 253 -71.85 46.44 -13.99
C ALA A 253 -71.98 46.18 -15.49
N ILE A 254 -71.24 46.91 -16.33
CA ILE A 254 -71.19 46.68 -17.78
C ILE A 254 -70.68 45.27 -18.09
N ALA A 255 -69.65 44.80 -17.40
CA ALA A 255 -69.13 43.45 -17.59
C ALA A 255 -70.15 42.38 -17.15
N SER A 256 -70.92 42.62 -16.10
CA SER A 256 -71.98 41.73 -15.64
C SER A 256 -73.15 41.71 -16.63
N GLU A 257 -73.60 42.86 -17.12
CA GLU A 257 -74.64 42.97 -18.14
C GLU A 257 -74.19 42.31 -19.45
N ALA A 258 -72.93 42.50 -19.88
CA ALA A 258 -72.37 41.83 -21.03
C ALA A 258 -72.32 40.30 -20.84
N LEU A 259 -72.03 39.82 -19.62
CA LEU A 259 -72.03 38.39 -19.31
C LEU A 259 -73.45 37.80 -19.34
N GLU A 260 -74.46 38.57 -18.88
CA GLU A 260 -75.87 38.18 -18.95
C GLU A 260 -76.39 38.18 -20.40
N GLU A 261 -76.02 39.16 -21.23
CA GLU A 261 -76.33 39.18 -22.67
C GLU A 261 -75.64 38.02 -23.42
N GLU A 262 -74.40 37.69 -23.06
CA GLU A 262 -73.66 36.54 -23.61
C GLU A 262 -74.27 35.20 -23.20
N GLN A 263 -74.83 35.10 -21.99
CA GLN A 263 -75.57 33.92 -21.51
C GLN A 263 -76.99 33.81 -22.08
N ALA A 264 -77.62 34.94 -22.43
CA ALA A 264 -78.95 34.99 -23.05
C ALA A 264 -78.91 34.78 -24.58
N ALA A 265 -77.75 34.92 -25.21
CA ALA A 265 -77.55 34.62 -26.62
C ALA A 265 -77.65 33.10 -26.91
N LEU A 266 -78.38 32.72 -27.96
CA LEU A 266 -78.61 31.32 -28.34
C LEU A 266 -77.28 30.61 -28.69
N PRO A 267 -77.06 29.33 -28.29
CA PRO A 267 -75.76 28.63 -28.38
C PRO A 267 -75.18 28.37 -29.79
N THR A 268 -75.83 28.81 -30.87
CA THR A 268 -75.50 28.35 -32.24
C THR A 268 -74.74 29.39 -33.07
N ALA A 269 -74.53 30.61 -32.57
CA ALA A 269 -73.81 31.65 -33.30
C ALA A 269 -72.47 31.96 -32.62
N VAL A 270 -71.36 31.52 -33.24
CA VAL A 270 -70.00 31.90 -32.82
C VAL A 270 -69.79 33.36 -33.19
N HIS A 271 -69.95 34.27 -32.22
CA HIS A 271 -69.69 35.69 -32.40
C HIS A 271 -68.21 36.00 -32.13
N THR A 272 -67.35 35.69 -33.10
CA THR A 272 -65.95 36.12 -33.09
C THR A 272 -65.63 36.90 -34.36
N THR A 273 -64.96 38.04 -34.20
CA THR A 273 -64.40 38.83 -35.32
C THR A 273 -63.08 38.25 -35.84
N ALA A 274 -62.62 37.12 -35.30
CA ALA A 274 -61.40 36.46 -35.70
C ALA A 274 -61.67 35.48 -36.85
N GLU A 275 -60.87 35.55 -37.92
CA GLU A 275 -60.92 34.57 -39.02
C GLU A 275 -60.70 33.14 -38.48
N GLN A 276 -61.64 32.24 -38.77
CA GLN A 276 -61.51 30.83 -38.39
C GLN A 276 -60.36 30.20 -39.17
N ARG A 277 -59.40 29.61 -38.44
CA ARG A 277 -58.27 28.91 -39.06
C ARG A 277 -58.75 27.59 -39.70
N PRO A 278 -58.30 27.24 -40.91
CA PRO A 278 -58.57 25.93 -41.49
C PRO A 278 -58.11 24.81 -40.55
N ASN A 279 -59.03 23.94 -40.12
CA ASN A 279 -58.78 22.91 -39.12
C ASN A 279 -58.45 21.52 -39.71
N ALA A 280 -58.52 21.39 -41.03
CA ALA A 280 -58.24 20.16 -41.74
C ALA A 280 -57.47 20.42 -43.04
N TYR A 281 -56.70 19.44 -43.48
CA TYR A 281 -56.11 19.41 -44.82
C TYR A 281 -56.70 18.26 -45.64
N ILE A 282 -56.64 18.38 -46.95
CA ILE A 282 -57.02 17.31 -47.87
C ILE A 282 -55.70 16.69 -48.36
N PRO A 283 -55.42 15.40 -48.06
CA PRO A 283 -54.23 14.72 -48.58
C PRO A 283 -54.35 14.45 -50.10
N ASP A 284 -53.28 14.68 -50.86
CA ASP A 284 -53.25 14.55 -52.34
C ASP A 284 -52.83 13.14 -52.85
N ASP A 285 -52.80 12.11 -52.00
CA ASP A 285 -52.38 10.75 -52.41
C ASP A 285 -53.51 9.97 -53.13
N GLU A 286 -53.25 9.45 -54.34
CA GLU A 286 -54.26 8.85 -55.24
C GLU A 286 -54.97 7.56 -54.75
N ASN A 287 -54.59 7.01 -53.59
CA ASN A 287 -55.19 5.79 -53.02
C ASN A 287 -56.02 6.02 -51.74
N VAL A 288 -56.40 7.27 -51.44
CA VAL A 288 -57.28 7.60 -50.30
C VAL A 288 -58.35 8.61 -50.73
N LEU A 289 -59.61 8.38 -50.33
CA LEU A 289 -60.73 9.31 -50.61
C LEU A 289 -60.44 10.72 -50.07
N PRO A 290 -60.80 11.81 -50.79
CA PRO A 290 -60.48 13.19 -50.44
C PRO A 290 -61.40 13.71 -49.31
N LEU A 291 -61.25 13.11 -48.13
CA LEU A 291 -61.94 13.52 -46.92
C LEU A 291 -61.00 14.41 -46.10
N PRO A 292 -61.46 15.60 -45.65
CA PRO A 292 -60.65 16.52 -44.87
C PRO A 292 -60.21 15.85 -43.57
N ARG A 293 -58.89 15.75 -43.38
CA ARG A 293 -58.30 15.17 -42.16
C ARG A 293 -57.88 16.29 -41.21
N PRO A 294 -58.21 16.19 -39.92
CA PRO A 294 -57.76 17.18 -38.96
C PRO A 294 -56.23 17.19 -38.90
N TYR A 295 -55.66 18.39 -38.80
CA TYR A 295 -54.24 18.50 -38.44
C TYR A 295 -54.09 17.85 -37.05
N GLY A 296 -53.25 16.83 -36.95
CA GLY A 296 -53.00 16.14 -35.68
C GLY A 296 -52.29 17.03 -34.65
N SER A 297 -51.54 16.46 -33.71
CA SER A 297 -50.86 17.24 -32.65
C SER A 297 -49.85 18.28 -33.17
N LEU A 298 -49.39 18.16 -34.42
CA LEU A 298 -48.44 19.05 -35.07
C LEU A 298 -49.15 19.96 -36.10
N VAL A 299 -49.99 20.87 -35.61
CA VAL A 299 -50.75 21.81 -36.46
C VAL A 299 -49.82 22.89 -37.02
N PRO A 300 -49.90 23.24 -38.32
CA PRO A 300 -49.13 24.35 -38.88
C PRO A 300 -49.49 25.66 -38.18
N PHE A 301 -48.51 26.30 -37.55
CA PHE A 301 -48.69 27.59 -36.90
C PHE A 301 -48.51 28.73 -37.91
N LYS A 302 -49.56 29.52 -38.16
CA LYS A 302 -49.43 30.83 -38.83
C LYS A 302 -48.95 31.86 -37.79
N PRO A 303 -47.72 32.40 -37.91
CA PRO A 303 -47.25 33.44 -37.02
C PRO A 303 -48.21 34.63 -37.07
N SER A 304 -48.71 35.07 -35.92
CA SER A 304 -49.45 36.33 -35.84
C SER A 304 -48.51 37.48 -36.16
N GLU A 305 -49.00 38.48 -36.91
CA GLU A 305 -48.25 39.71 -37.10
C GLU A 305 -47.88 40.32 -35.74
N PRO A 306 -46.65 40.83 -35.56
CA PRO A 306 -46.20 41.34 -34.29
C PRO A 306 -47.11 42.47 -33.81
N SER A 307 -47.86 42.19 -32.74
CA SER A 307 -48.71 43.17 -32.07
C SER A 307 -47.90 44.39 -31.64
N ALA A 308 -48.48 45.58 -31.75
CA ALA A 308 -47.86 46.85 -31.37
C ALA A 308 -47.28 46.87 -29.92
N ASN A 309 -47.77 45.99 -29.04
CA ASN A 309 -47.35 45.87 -27.65
C ASN A 309 -46.11 44.99 -27.40
N MET A 310 -45.53 44.34 -28.42
CA MET A 310 -44.31 43.51 -28.28
C MET A 310 -42.99 44.31 -28.13
N ARG A 311 -43.04 45.65 -28.09
CA ARG A 311 -41.83 46.51 -28.01
C ARG A 311 -41.10 46.46 -26.65
N HIS A 312 -41.68 45.83 -25.62
CA HIS A 312 -41.18 45.90 -24.24
C HIS A 312 -40.69 44.57 -23.65
N ILE A 313 -40.42 43.53 -24.45
CA ILE A 313 -39.83 42.27 -23.96
C ILE A 313 -38.31 42.32 -24.16
N ARG A 314 -37.56 42.62 -23.09
CA ARG A 314 -36.09 42.50 -23.07
C ARG A 314 -35.71 41.06 -22.72
N LYS A 315 -34.81 40.44 -23.50
CA LYS A 315 -34.30 39.09 -23.18
C LYS A 315 -33.49 39.13 -21.88
N PRO A 316 -33.68 38.17 -20.95
CA PRO A 316 -32.93 38.14 -19.69
C PRO A 316 -31.43 37.90 -19.97
N ILE A 317 -30.57 38.65 -19.28
CA ILE A 317 -29.11 38.51 -19.36
C ILE A 317 -28.70 37.31 -18.49
N VAL A 318 -28.18 36.25 -19.12
CA VAL A 318 -27.67 35.07 -18.42
C VAL A 318 -26.34 35.45 -17.76
N LYS A 319 -26.26 35.40 -16.42
CA LYS A 319 -25.00 35.62 -15.70
C LYS A 319 -24.10 34.37 -15.85
N PRO A 320 -22.79 34.53 -16.09
CA PRO A 320 -21.87 33.40 -16.13
C PRO A 320 -21.79 32.74 -14.76
N ILE A 321 -21.79 31.41 -14.74
CA ILE A 321 -21.62 30.59 -13.54
C ILE A 321 -20.12 30.58 -13.23
N GLU A 322 -19.72 31.09 -12.07
CA GLU A 322 -18.35 30.91 -11.56
C GLU A 322 -18.24 29.46 -11.04
N ILE A 323 -17.26 28.72 -11.56
CA ILE A 323 -16.89 27.35 -11.11
C ILE A 323 -15.88 27.46 -9.98
#